data_AF-A0A963MIM7-F1
#
_entry.id   AF-A0A963MIM7-F1
#
_cell.length_a   1.000
_cell.length_b   1.000
_cell.length_c   1.000
_cell.angle_alpha   90.00
_cell.angle_beta   90.00
_cell.angle_gamma   90.00
#
_symmetry.space_group_name_H-M   'P 1'
#
loop_
_entity.id
_entity.type
_entity.pdbx_description
1 polymer ?
#
loop_
_entity_poly.entity_id
_entity_poly.type
_entity_poly.pdbx_seq_one_letter_code
_entity_poly.pdbx_strand_id
1 'polypeptide(L)' 'WIQTYSVILTVVWSGVVSLVAYKLVDILVGLRVPEDEEREGLDITAHGESAYKY' A
#
# COMPACT_ATOMS: atom_id res chain seq x y z
N TRP A 1 -11.11 29.87 11.52
CA TRP A 1 -10.26 29.33 10.44
C TRP A 1 -9.14 28.38 10.91
N ILE A 2 -8.84 28.24 12.21
CA ILE A 2 -7.77 27.33 12.69
C ILE A 2 -8.03 25.85 12.38
N GLN A 3 -9.27 25.37 12.57
CA GLN A 3 -9.64 23.97 12.32
C GLN A 3 -9.46 23.59 10.85
N THR A 4 -9.86 24.46 9.92
CA THR A 4 -9.66 24.26 8.49
C THR A 4 -8.18 24.12 8.12
N TYR A 5 -7.32 24.98 8.68
CA TYR A 5 -5.87 24.86 8.48
C TYR A 5 -5.31 23.56 9.03
N SER A 6 -5.75 23.12 10.22
CA SER A 6 -5.31 21.85 10.82
C SER A 6 -5.70 20.63 9.98
N VAL A 7 -6.89 20.63 9.39
CA VAL A 7 -7.34 19.55 8.50
C VAL A 7 -6.48 19.51 7.23
N ILE A 8 -6.28 20.66 6.59
CA ILE A 8 -5.45 20.77 5.39
C ILE A 8 -4.02 20.32 5.68
N LEU A 9 -3.44 20.78 6.79
CA LEU A 9 -2.09 20.38 7.20
C LEU A 9 -1.99 18.87 7.37
N THR A 10 -2.95 18.25 8.06
CA THR A 10 -2.94 16.79 8.29
C THR A 10 -3.02 16.02 6.98
N VAL A 11 -3.90 16.43 6.06
CA VAL A 11 -4.05 15.80 4.73
C VAL A 11 -2.75 15.93 3.92
N VAL A 12 -2.19 17.13 3.84
CA VAL A 12 -0.95 17.36 3.07
C VAL A 12 0.23 16.62 3.70
N TRP A 13 0.40 16.70 5.02
CA TRP A 13 1.49 16.04 5.72
C TRP A 13 1.44 14.53 5.57
N SER A 14 0.30 13.91 5.89
CA SER A 14 0.12 12.46 5.75
C SER A 14 0.28 12.01 4.31
N GLY A 15 -0.27 12.75 3.34
CA GLY A 15 -0.14 12.45 1.91
C GLY A 15 1.31 12.51 1.42
N VAL A 16 2.02 13.59 1.72
CA VAL A 16 3.42 13.79 1.28
C VAL A 16 4.34 12.78 1.94
N VAL A 17 4.25 12.59 3.25
CA VAL A 17 5.08 11.62 3.98
C VAL A 17 4.83 10.20 3.47
N SER A 18 3.56 9.82 3.27
CA SER A 18 3.21 8.51 2.73
C SER A 18 3.74 8.31 1.30
N LEU A 19 3.61 9.32 0.44
CA LEU A 19 4.14 9.26 -0.93
C LEU A 19 5.64 9.02 -0.95
N VAL A 20 6.41 9.75 -0.14
CA VAL A 20 7.86 9.57 -0.04
C VAL A 20 8.20 8.19 0.48
N ALA A 21 7.56 7.75 1.57
CA ALA A 21 7.81 6.45 2.19
C ALA A 21 7.51 5.29 1.22
N TYR A 22 6.32 5.28 0.61
CA TYR A 22 5.95 4.24 -0.35
C TYR A 22 6.85 4.26 -1.58
N LYS A 23 7.26 5.44 -2.07
CA LYS A 23 8.16 5.50 -3.23
C LYS A 23 9.56 4.98 -2.92
N LEU A 24 10.07 5.23 -1.72
CA LEU A 24 11.34 4.66 -1.29
C LEU A 24 11.26 3.13 -1.17
N VAL A 25 10.20 2.59 -0.56
CA VAL A 25 10.00 1.14 -0.46
C VAL A 25 9.88 0.50 -1.84
N ASP A 26 9.11 1.11 -2.75
CA ASP A 26 8.94 0.69 -4.14
C ASP A 26 10.28 0.54 -4.88
N ILE A 27 11.19 1.50 -4.71
CA ILE A 27 12.50 1.48 -5.40
C ILE A 27 13.50 0.54 -4.70
N LEU A 28 13.47 0.42 -3.38
CA LEU A 28 14.49 -0.33 -2.62
C LEU A 28 14.18 -1.83 -2.48
N VAL A 29 12.91 -2.18 -2.30
CA VAL A 29 12.47 -3.55 -1.99
C VAL A 29 11.47 -4.07 -3.02
N GLY A 30 10.69 -3.17 -3.62
CA GLY A 30 9.50 -3.52 -4.40
C GLY A 30 8.27 -3.58 -3.48
N LEU A 31 7.29 -2.71 -3.74
CA LEU A 31 6.11 -2.55 -2.87
C LEU A 31 4.95 -3.48 -3.26
N ARG A 32 4.86 -3.85 -4.54
CA ARG A 32 3.75 -4.62 -5.12
C ARG A 32 4.28 -5.91 -5.74
N VAL A 33 3.53 -6.99 -5.57
CA VAL A 33 3.82 -8.27 -6.22
C VAL A 33 3.67 -8.18 -7.75
N PRO A 34 4.27 -9.11 -8.51
CA PRO A 34 4.04 -9.25 -9.94
C PRO A 34 2.54 -9.40 -10.31
N GLU A 35 2.15 -8.96 -11.51
CA GLU A 35 0.74 -8.94 -11.95
C GLU A 35 0.14 -10.35 -12.06
N ASP A 36 0.93 -11.34 -12.45
CA ASP A 36 0.56 -12.74 -12.48
C ASP A 36 0.26 -13.28 -11.07
N GLU A 37 1.09 -12.96 -10.09
CA GLU A 37 0.86 -13.35 -8.69
C GLU A 37 -0.38 -12.64 -8.09
N GLU A 38 -0.61 -11.38 -8.45
CA GLU A 38 -1.79 -10.62 -8.02
C GLU A 38 -3.09 -11.21 -8.62
N ARG A 39 -3.03 -11.70 -9.87
CA ARG A 39 -4.16 -12.34 -10.56
C ARG A 39 -4.49 -13.72 -10.02
N GLU A 40 -3.47 -14.51 -9.68
CA GLU A 40 -3.64 -15.84 -9.08
C GLU A 40 -4.12 -15.74 -7.62
N GLY A 41 -3.64 -14.74 -6.90
CA GLY A 41 -4.06 -14.41 -5.55
C GLY A 41 -2.99 -14.73 -4.51
N LEU A 42 -2.78 -13.80 -3.58
CA LEU A 42 -1.73 -13.87 -2.56
C LEU A 42 -1.87 -15.05 -1.60
N ASP A 43 -3.11 -15.52 -1.35
CA ASP A 43 -3.32 -16.71 -0.53
C ASP A 43 -2.60 -17.92 -1.15
N ILE A 44 -2.68 -18.06 -2.48
CA ILE A 44 -2.03 -19.15 -3.20
C ILE A 44 -0.53 -18.85 -3.37
N THR A 45 -0.19 -17.66 -3.86
CA THR A 45 1.19 -17.34 -4.30
C THR A 45 2.14 -17.01 -3.16
N ALA A 46 1.67 -16.35 -2.09
CA ALA A 46 2.49 -15.97 -0.94
C ALA A 46 2.29 -16.88 0.28
N HIS A 47 1.11 -17.49 0.45
CA HIS A 47 0.78 -18.28 1.63
C HIS A 47 0.60 -19.79 1.34
N GLY A 48 0.45 -20.21 0.08
CA GLY A 48 0.23 -21.62 -0.29
C GLY A 48 -1.12 -22.17 0.17
N GLU A 49 -2.07 -21.30 0.47
CA GLU A 49 -3.39 -21.63 1.02
C GLU A 49 -4.51 -21.20 0.05
N SER A 50 -5.66 -21.84 0.18
CA SER A 50 -6.91 -21.37 -0.44
C SER A 50 -7.87 -21.03 0.67
N ALA A 51 -8.40 -19.80 0.69
CA ALA A 51 -9.36 -19.33 1.69
C ALA A 51 -10.61 -20.22 1.78
N TYR A 52 -10.97 -20.87 0.66
CA TYR A 52 -12.10 -21.79 0.60
C TYR A 52 -11.67 -23.13 -0.01
N LYS A 53 -12.07 -24.23 0.64
CA LYS A 53 -11.98 -25.59 0.11
C LYS A 53 -13.39 -26.12 0.01
N TYR A 54 -13.85 -26.42 -1.21
CA TYR A 54 -15.10 -27.14 -1.47
C TYR A 54 -14.82 -28.63 -1.65
#